data_AF-A0A7S2G911-F1
#
_entry.id   AF-A0A7S2G911-F1
#
_cell.length_a   1.000
_cell.length_b   1.000
_cell.length_c   1.000
_cell.angle_alpha   90.00
_cell.angle_beta   90.00
_cell.angle_gamma   90.00
#
_symmetry.space_group_name_H-M   'P 1'
#
loop_
_entity.id
_entity.type
_entity.pdbx_description
1 polymer ?
#
loop_
_entity_poly.entity_id
_entity_poly.type
_entity_poly.pdbx_seq_one_letter_code
_entity_poly.pdbx_strand_id
1 'polypeptide(L)'
;PISKEYDRDVRHYELQIEGTPVSYKTGDSLAVWPRNPVKKVDEFCDMMGFDAGQQLRVVPLETARNWCPEELSVRQLFTHVLDIFGKPNRKFFDALSLFASDEDDKRKLMSIVEKSDEGQAVYRDLVHNFAHHADVFKQFKSARPPLEQVINMIPPLKPRSYSIASSPAMHPDMIQLCVVMVDWTVESTNEYRIGEATGYLRQLAPGAAVMCAVRSSAIVLPEDPRDPVIMAGM
;
A
#
# COMPACT_ATOMS: atom_id res chain seq x y z
N PRO A 1 20.42 11.50 19.43
CA PRO A 1 20.27 12.76 18.68
C PRO A 1 20.58 12.53 17.20
N ILE A 2 19.55 12.44 16.36
CA ILE A 2 19.71 12.32 14.90
C ILE A 2 20.33 13.62 14.39
N SER A 3 21.34 13.52 13.52
CA SER A 3 22.16 14.63 13.06
C SER A 3 21.32 15.74 12.43
N LYS A 4 21.66 17.00 12.75
CA LYS A 4 20.99 18.24 12.29
C LYS A 4 21.08 18.51 10.77
N GLU A 5 21.57 17.57 9.97
CA GLU A 5 21.82 17.75 8.53
C GLU A 5 20.97 16.81 7.64
N TYR A 6 20.14 15.94 8.22
CA TYR A 6 19.27 15.04 7.46
C TYR A 6 17.81 15.52 7.53
N ASP A 7 17.31 16.13 6.45
CA ASP A 7 15.95 16.70 6.34
C ASP A 7 14.83 15.64 6.23
N ARG A 8 15.15 14.35 6.43
CA ARG A 8 14.19 13.25 6.31
C ARG A 8 13.95 12.59 7.67
N ASP A 9 12.69 12.38 8.04
CA ASP A 9 12.29 11.62 9.24
C ASP A 9 12.67 10.15 9.02
N VAL A 10 13.77 9.72 9.64
CA VAL A 10 14.23 8.32 9.63
C VAL A 10 13.94 7.70 10.99
N ARG A 11 13.29 6.54 10.98
CA ARG A 11 12.94 5.82 12.21
C ARG A 11 13.56 4.44 12.25
N HIS A 12 13.94 4.05 13.45
CA HIS A 12 14.37 2.71 13.79
C HIS A 12 13.18 1.95 14.38
N TYR A 13 12.89 0.76 13.85
CA TYR A 13 11.86 -0.14 14.37
C TYR A 13 12.49 -1.43 14.85
N GLU A 14 12.00 -1.92 15.98
CA GLU A 14 12.38 -3.20 16.58
C GLU A 14 11.14 -4.09 16.64
N LEU A 15 11.16 -5.18 15.89
CA LEU A 15 10.08 -6.16 15.85
C LEU A 15 10.51 -7.42 16.60
N GLN A 16 9.85 -7.69 17.71
CA GLN A 16 10.05 -8.93 18.47
C GLN A 16 9.47 -10.10 17.69
N ILE A 17 10.27 -11.15 17.52
CA ILE A 17 9.89 -12.39 16.82
C ILE A 17 9.97 -13.62 17.73
N GLU A 18 10.29 -13.44 19.01
CA GLU A 18 10.25 -14.50 20.03
C GLU A 18 8.88 -15.21 20.03
N GLY A 19 8.88 -16.54 20.05
CA GLY A 19 7.66 -17.35 20.04
C GLY A 19 6.91 -17.37 18.70
N THR A 20 7.45 -16.76 17.64
CA THR A 20 6.92 -16.84 16.28
C THR A 20 7.71 -17.85 15.44
N PRO A 21 7.16 -18.38 14.34
CA PRO A 21 7.92 -19.24 13.42
C PRO A 21 8.85 -18.45 12.48
N VAL A 22 9.04 -17.15 12.72
CA VAL A 22 9.84 -16.28 11.85
C VAL A 22 11.32 -16.52 12.10
N SER A 23 12.06 -16.78 11.02
CA SER A 23 13.52 -16.85 11.02
C SER A 23 14.07 -16.04 9.84
N TYR A 24 15.25 -15.46 9.98
CA TYR A 24 15.86 -14.64 8.93
C TYR A 24 17.38 -14.79 8.88
N LYS A 25 17.99 -14.37 7.76
CA LYS A 25 19.44 -14.26 7.58
C LYS A 25 19.85 -12.80 7.38
N THR A 26 21.10 -12.48 7.68
CA THR A 26 21.68 -11.17 7.32
C THR A 26 21.58 -10.97 5.81
N GLY A 27 21.04 -9.83 5.38
CA GLY A 27 20.80 -9.51 3.98
C GLY A 27 19.36 -9.76 3.50
N ASP A 28 18.54 -10.49 4.27
CA ASP A 28 17.12 -10.68 3.97
C ASP A 28 16.32 -9.36 4.09
N SER A 29 15.11 -9.39 3.53
CA SER A 29 14.16 -8.29 3.67
C SER A 29 12.88 -8.74 4.38
N LEU A 30 12.24 -7.80 5.09
CA LEU A 30 10.94 -7.99 5.72
C LEU A 30 9.85 -7.31 4.88
N ALA A 31 8.94 -8.11 4.35
CA ALA A 31 7.74 -7.65 3.65
C ALA A 31 6.64 -7.36 4.69
N VAL A 32 6.28 -6.10 4.87
CA VAL A 32 5.24 -5.64 5.83
C VAL A 32 3.94 -5.37 5.07
N TRP A 33 2.82 -5.94 5.53
CA TRP A 33 1.49 -5.61 5.02
C TRP A 33 0.96 -4.38 5.77
N PRO A 34 0.78 -3.24 5.09
CA PRO A 34 0.25 -2.05 5.73
C PRO A 34 -1.26 -2.18 5.96
N ARG A 35 -1.84 -1.16 6.61
CA ARG A 35 -3.27 -1.01 6.78
C ARG A 35 -3.67 0.38 6.37
N ASN A 36 -4.76 0.49 5.63
CA ASN A 36 -5.35 1.79 5.31
C ASN A 36 -5.87 2.45 6.60
N PRO A 37 -5.74 3.78 6.76
CA PRO A 37 -6.25 4.45 7.95
C PRO A 37 -7.77 4.30 8.06
N VAL A 38 -8.26 3.74 9.16
CA VAL A 38 -9.69 3.45 9.36
C VAL A 38 -10.56 4.68 9.13
N LYS A 39 -10.13 5.86 9.60
CA LYS A 39 -10.85 7.12 9.36
C LYS A 39 -11.04 7.42 7.87
N LYS A 40 -10.00 7.24 7.04
CA LYS A 40 -10.09 7.47 5.60
C LYS A 40 -10.92 6.40 4.89
N VAL A 41 -10.91 5.17 5.41
CA VAL A 41 -11.79 4.09 4.93
C VAL A 41 -13.24 4.42 5.21
N ASP A 42 -13.57 4.92 6.40
CA ASP A 42 -14.93 5.33 6.75
C ASP A 42 -15.40 6.49 5.85
N GLU A 43 -14.56 7.52 5.66
CA GLU A 43 -14.84 8.62 4.73
C GLU A 43 -15.09 8.12 3.29
N PHE A 44 -14.35 7.11 2.84
CA PHE A 44 -14.56 6.48 1.54
C PHE A 44 -15.89 5.70 1.47
N CYS A 45 -16.22 4.93 2.51
CA CYS A 45 -17.48 4.21 2.59
C CYS A 45 -18.67 5.17 2.57
N ASP A 46 -18.62 6.24 3.36
CA ASP A 46 -19.67 7.27 3.43
C ASP A 46 -19.86 7.93 2.06
N MET A 47 -18.76 8.29 1.39
CA MET A 47 -18.80 8.89 0.05
C MET A 47 -19.44 7.98 -1.01
N MET A 48 -19.20 6.67 -0.89
CA MET A 48 -19.73 5.66 -1.82
C MET A 48 -21.12 5.15 -1.42
N GLY A 49 -21.60 5.49 -0.22
CA GLY A 49 -22.85 4.97 0.32
C GLY A 49 -22.77 3.49 0.75
N PHE A 50 -21.58 3.01 1.11
CA PHE A 50 -21.39 1.64 1.58
C PHE A 50 -21.56 1.55 3.10
N ASP A 51 -22.28 0.53 3.57
CA ASP A 51 -22.34 0.21 5.00
C ASP A 51 -21.03 -0.45 5.44
N ALA A 52 -20.17 0.32 6.12
CA ALA A 52 -18.89 -0.14 6.63
C ALA A 52 -19.02 -1.34 7.61
N GLY A 53 -20.17 -1.50 8.27
CA GLY A 53 -20.46 -2.59 9.21
C GLY A 53 -21.02 -3.86 8.55
N GLN A 54 -21.45 -3.77 7.29
CA GLN A 54 -21.99 -4.91 6.54
C GLN A 54 -20.98 -6.05 6.52
N GLN A 55 -21.44 -7.24 6.91
CA GLN A 55 -20.65 -8.47 6.85
C GLN A 55 -20.69 -9.04 5.44
N LEU A 56 -19.53 -9.44 4.95
CA LEU A 56 -19.33 -10.05 3.65
C LEU A 56 -18.87 -11.49 3.83
N ARG A 57 -19.39 -12.36 2.97
CA ARG A 57 -18.85 -13.71 2.78
C ARG A 57 -18.25 -13.80 1.39
N VAL A 58 -16.93 -13.95 1.32
CA VAL A 58 -16.19 -14.06 0.07
C VAL A 58 -16.10 -15.54 -0.31
N VAL A 59 -16.69 -15.88 -1.45
CA VAL A 59 -16.61 -17.23 -2.01
C VAL A 59 -15.56 -17.20 -3.13
N PRO A 60 -14.36 -17.76 -2.90
CA PRO A 60 -13.36 -17.82 -3.95
C PRO A 60 -13.85 -18.76 -5.07
N LEU A 61 -13.57 -18.37 -6.31
CA LEU A 61 -13.75 -19.28 -7.44
C LEU A 61 -12.74 -20.42 -7.30
N GLU A 62 -13.10 -21.65 -7.72
CA GLU A 62 -12.28 -22.86 -7.53
C GLU A 62 -10.83 -22.74 -8.03
N THR A 63 -10.58 -21.85 -8.99
CA THR A 63 -9.26 -21.60 -9.60
C THR A 63 -8.59 -20.32 -9.12
N ALA A 64 -9.24 -19.53 -8.26
CA ALA A 64 -8.73 -18.26 -7.78
C ALA A 64 -7.76 -18.45 -6.61
N ARG A 65 -6.76 -17.57 -6.53
CA ARG A 65 -5.90 -17.48 -5.34
C ARG A 65 -6.73 -16.91 -4.19
N ASN A 66 -6.70 -17.53 -3.01
CA ASN A 66 -7.31 -16.99 -1.80
C ASN A 66 -6.43 -15.88 -1.23
N TRP A 67 -6.67 -14.65 -1.69
CA TRP A 67 -6.02 -13.43 -1.16
C TRP A 67 -6.91 -12.65 -0.19
N CYS A 68 -8.21 -12.96 -0.14
CA CYS A 68 -9.19 -12.32 0.73
C CYS A 68 -9.68 -13.32 1.79
N PRO A 69 -9.80 -12.93 3.07
CA PRO A 69 -10.50 -13.73 4.07
C PRO A 69 -11.93 -14.10 3.64
N GLU A 70 -12.42 -15.26 4.09
CA GLU A 70 -13.78 -15.74 3.75
C GLU A 70 -14.88 -14.91 4.40
N GLU A 71 -14.64 -14.38 5.61
CA GLU A 71 -15.59 -13.56 6.36
C GLU A 71 -14.90 -12.30 6.85
N LEU A 72 -15.48 -11.14 6.51
CA LEU A 72 -14.99 -9.83 6.90
C LEU A 72 -16.06 -8.76 6.69
N SER A 73 -15.97 -7.64 7.39
CA SER A 73 -16.80 -6.47 7.11
C SER A 73 -16.29 -5.66 5.91
N VAL A 74 -17.16 -4.82 5.33
CA VAL A 74 -16.78 -3.83 4.31
C VAL A 74 -15.61 -2.97 4.78
N ARG A 75 -15.63 -2.52 6.05
CA ARG A 75 -14.51 -1.78 6.64
C ARG A 75 -13.23 -2.59 6.62
N GLN A 76 -13.27 -3.86 7.03
CA GLN A 76 -12.08 -4.72 7.06
C GLN A 76 -11.53 -4.97 5.66
N LEU A 77 -12.41 -5.16 4.67
CA LEU A 77 -12.04 -5.32 3.26
C LEU A 77 -11.20 -4.12 2.78
N PHE A 78 -11.69 -2.90 2.98
CA PHE A 78 -10.97 -1.68 2.57
C PHE A 78 -9.80 -1.32 3.48
N THR A 79 -9.78 -1.78 4.73
CA THR A 79 -8.66 -1.54 5.67
C THR A 79 -7.47 -2.46 5.41
N HIS A 80 -7.73 -3.73 5.13
CA HIS A 80 -6.71 -4.78 5.15
C HIS A 80 -6.44 -5.44 3.80
N VAL A 81 -7.39 -5.36 2.86
CA VAL A 81 -7.35 -6.20 1.67
C VAL A 81 -7.20 -5.40 0.39
N LEU A 82 -7.90 -4.29 0.21
CA LEU A 82 -7.89 -3.53 -1.06
C LEU A 82 -6.99 -2.28 -1.00
N ASP A 83 -6.29 -2.03 -2.10
CA ASP A 83 -5.37 -0.90 -2.30
C ASP A 83 -6.11 0.38 -2.74
N ILE A 84 -7.01 0.89 -1.88
CA ILE A 84 -7.85 2.06 -2.19
C ILE A 84 -7.05 3.36 -2.30
N PHE A 85 -5.87 3.43 -1.66
CA PHE A 85 -4.94 4.55 -1.74
C PHE A 85 -3.77 4.29 -2.71
N GLY A 86 -3.89 3.23 -3.51
CA GLY A 86 -2.97 2.91 -4.59
C GLY A 86 -3.26 3.68 -5.88
N LYS A 87 -2.30 3.62 -6.80
CA LYS A 87 -2.38 4.29 -8.11
C LYS A 87 -3.32 3.51 -9.05
N PRO A 88 -4.36 4.15 -9.63
CA PRO A 88 -5.24 3.52 -10.60
C PRO A 88 -4.52 3.32 -11.93
N ASN A 89 -4.91 2.25 -12.64
CA ASN A 89 -4.44 1.97 -13.99
C ASN A 89 -5.55 2.25 -15.03
N ARG A 90 -5.22 2.22 -16.32
CA ARG A 90 -6.21 2.47 -17.38
C ARG A 90 -7.45 1.56 -17.34
N LYS A 91 -7.30 0.30 -16.92
CA LYS A 91 -8.44 -0.63 -16.79
C LYS A 91 -9.41 -0.20 -15.71
N PHE A 92 -8.93 0.45 -14.65
CA PHE A 92 -9.78 1.02 -13.61
C PHE A 92 -10.66 2.14 -14.18
N PHE A 93 -10.10 3.08 -14.95
CA PHE A 93 -10.86 4.17 -15.57
C PHE A 93 -11.89 3.66 -16.57
N ASP A 94 -11.51 2.65 -17.37
CA ASP A 94 -12.39 1.98 -18.33
C ASP A 94 -13.59 1.35 -17.62
N ALA A 95 -13.33 0.53 -16.59
CA ALA A 95 -14.39 -0.06 -15.78
C ALA A 95 -15.26 1.00 -15.08
N LEU A 96 -14.66 2.09 -14.59
CA LEU A 96 -15.38 3.14 -13.87
C LEU A 96 -16.34 3.93 -14.80
N SER A 97 -15.96 4.10 -16.07
CA SER A 97 -16.76 4.81 -17.07
C SER A 97 -18.14 4.19 -17.28
N LEU A 98 -18.27 2.87 -17.07
CA LEU A 98 -19.52 2.13 -17.21
C LEU A 98 -20.55 2.49 -16.14
N PHE A 99 -20.10 3.07 -15.02
CA PHE A 99 -20.93 3.41 -13.86
C PHE A 99 -21.14 4.91 -13.71
N ALA A 100 -20.65 5.73 -14.64
CA ALA A 100 -20.87 7.17 -14.67
C ALA A 100 -22.24 7.50 -15.27
N SER A 101 -23.13 8.10 -14.47
CA SER A 101 -24.45 8.55 -14.94
C SER A 101 -24.43 9.90 -15.65
N ASP A 102 -23.40 10.71 -15.42
CA ASP A 102 -23.20 12.00 -16.07
C ASP A 102 -22.34 11.83 -17.33
N GLU A 103 -22.80 12.41 -18.45
CA GLU A 103 -22.16 12.25 -19.75
C GLU A 103 -20.79 12.95 -19.82
N ASP A 104 -20.57 14.02 -19.05
CA ASP A 104 -19.27 14.71 -19.03
C ASP A 104 -18.24 13.91 -18.21
N ASP A 105 -18.64 13.35 -17.07
CA ASP A 105 -17.81 12.41 -16.30
C ASP A 105 -17.44 11.19 -17.15
N LYS A 106 -18.41 10.59 -17.83
CA LYS A 106 -18.19 9.45 -18.72
C LYS A 106 -17.22 9.79 -19.85
N ARG A 107 -17.41 10.93 -20.52
CA ARG A 107 -16.52 11.38 -21.60
C ARG A 107 -15.09 11.58 -21.11
N LYS A 108 -14.90 12.20 -19.94
CA LYS A 108 -13.57 12.40 -19.34
C LYS A 108 -12.92 11.09 -18.92
N LEU A 109 -13.68 10.14 -18.37
CA LEU A 109 -13.17 8.81 -18.05
C LEU A 109 -12.70 8.08 -19.32
N MET A 110 -13.50 8.14 -20.39
CA MET A 110 -13.15 7.54 -21.67
C MET A 110 -11.92 8.20 -22.31
N SER A 111 -11.76 9.52 -22.23
CA SER A 111 -10.57 10.19 -22.77
C SER A 111 -9.28 9.80 -22.04
N ILE A 112 -9.36 9.43 -20.75
CA ILE A 112 -8.22 8.87 -20.00
C ILE A 112 -7.87 7.47 -20.50
N VAL A 113 -8.85 6.70 -20.97
CA VAL A 113 -8.65 5.32 -21.46
C VAL A 113 -8.07 5.33 -22.87
N GLU A 114 -8.43 6.31 -23.69
CA GLU A 114 -7.92 6.49 -25.04
C GLU A 114 -6.38 6.54 -25.09
N LYS A 115 -5.82 5.82 -26.04
CA LYS A 115 -4.36 5.72 -26.27
C LYS A 115 -3.84 6.77 -27.27
N SER A 116 -4.64 7.80 -27.56
CA SER A 116 -4.21 8.99 -28.30
C SER A 116 -3.11 9.74 -27.53
N ASP A 117 -2.38 10.62 -28.19
CA ASP A 117 -1.33 11.42 -27.55
C ASP A 117 -1.92 12.31 -26.43
N GLU A 118 -3.11 12.84 -26.67
CA GLU A 118 -3.88 13.60 -25.69
C GLU A 118 -4.29 12.73 -24.49
N GLY A 119 -4.87 11.54 -24.73
CA GLY A 119 -5.27 10.63 -23.65
C GLY A 119 -4.08 10.08 -22.86
N GLN A 120 -2.91 9.97 -23.49
CA GLN A 120 -1.65 9.65 -22.80
C GLN A 120 -1.15 10.79 -21.93
N ALA A 121 -1.26 12.04 -22.39
CA ALA A 121 -0.92 13.21 -21.57
C ALA A 121 -1.84 13.30 -20.34
N VAL A 122 -3.16 13.20 -20.52
CA VAL A 122 -4.13 13.28 -19.42
C VAL A 122 -3.89 12.17 -18.38
N TYR A 123 -3.67 10.94 -18.82
CA TYR A 123 -3.36 9.84 -17.89
C TYR A 123 -2.04 10.08 -17.14
N ARG A 124 -0.99 10.55 -17.83
CA ARG A 124 0.28 10.88 -17.18
C ARG A 124 0.11 11.98 -16.14
N ASP A 125 -0.66 13.02 -16.44
CA ASP A 125 -0.90 14.13 -15.52
C ASP A 125 -1.67 13.66 -14.29
N LEU A 126 -2.68 12.79 -14.44
CA LEU A 126 -3.39 12.19 -13.31
C LEU A 126 -2.47 11.34 -12.42
N VAL A 127 -1.62 10.52 -13.03
CA VAL A 127 -0.64 9.69 -12.31
C VAL A 127 0.44 10.54 -11.65
N HIS A 128 0.87 11.62 -12.32
CA HIS A 128 1.84 12.61 -11.80
C HIS A 128 1.27 13.39 -10.61
N ASN A 129 -0.02 13.71 -10.65
CA ASN A 129 -0.75 14.32 -9.54
C ASN A 129 -1.09 13.32 -8.41
N PHE A 130 -0.49 12.11 -8.44
CA PHE A 130 -0.64 11.08 -7.43
C PHE A 130 -2.09 10.69 -7.14
N ALA A 131 -2.98 10.72 -8.13
CA ALA A 131 -4.36 10.29 -7.93
C ALA A 131 -4.39 8.85 -7.41
N HIS A 132 -5.12 8.63 -6.31
CA HIS A 132 -5.44 7.31 -5.80
C HIS A 132 -6.83 6.87 -6.28
N HIS A 133 -7.17 5.58 -6.19
CA HIS A 133 -8.52 5.10 -6.51
C HIS A 133 -9.60 5.94 -5.80
N ALA A 134 -9.44 6.19 -4.49
CA ALA A 134 -10.36 7.01 -3.71
C ALA A 134 -10.49 8.47 -4.24
N ASP A 135 -9.38 9.06 -4.71
CA ASP A 135 -9.41 10.42 -5.29
C ASP A 135 -10.21 10.45 -6.59
N VAL A 136 -10.08 9.41 -7.42
CA VAL A 136 -10.83 9.30 -8.68
C VAL A 136 -12.33 9.17 -8.39
N PHE A 137 -12.75 8.36 -7.43
CA PHE A 137 -14.17 8.29 -7.03
C PHE A 137 -14.71 9.61 -6.48
N LYS A 138 -13.85 10.39 -5.80
CA LYS A 138 -14.18 11.73 -5.32
C LYS A 138 -14.32 12.75 -6.45
N GLN A 139 -13.48 12.63 -7.49
CA GLN A 139 -13.49 13.50 -8.67
C GLN A 139 -14.69 13.22 -9.58
N PHE A 140 -14.94 11.96 -9.91
CA PHE A 140 -16.04 11.54 -10.79
C PHE A 140 -17.26 11.14 -9.95
N LYS A 141 -18.04 12.15 -9.54
CA LYS A 141 -19.13 11.99 -8.57
C LYS A 141 -20.30 11.17 -9.10
N SER A 142 -20.52 11.16 -10.41
CA SER A 142 -21.57 10.36 -11.03
C SER A 142 -21.22 8.88 -11.16
N ALA A 143 -19.94 8.52 -11.02
CA ALA A 143 -19.47 7.16 -11.15
C ALA A 143 -19.61 6.40 -9.82
N ARG A 144 -20.72 5.69 -9.64
CA ARG A 144 -21.07 5.00 -8.38
C ARG A 144 -21.34 3.50 -8.61
N PRO A 145 -20.29 2.71 -8.89
CA PRO A 145 -20.41 1.25 -8.96
C PRO A 145 -20.86 0.66 -7.62
N PRO A 146 -21.62 -0.46 -7.64
CA PRO A 146 -21.92 -1.20 -6.44
C PRO A 146 -20.65 -1.85 -5.87
N LEU A 147 -20.70 -2.25 -4.60
CA LEU A 147 -19.54 -2.74 -3.83
C LEU A 147 -18.82 -3.90 -4.53
N GLU A 148 -19.56 -4.85 -5.11
CA GLU A 148 -19.01 -6.03 -5.79
C GLU A 148 -18.15 -5.64 -7.00
N GLN A 149 -18.54 -4.57 -7.69
CA GLN A 149 -17.79 -4.05 -8.82
C GLN A 149 -16.53 -3.32 -8.34
N VAL A 150 -16.62 -2.54 -7.25
CA VAL A 150 -15.44 -1.90 -6.63
C VAL A 150 -14.39 -2.93 -6.22
N ILE A 151 -14.80 -4.07 -5.65
CA ILE A 151 -13.90 -5.17 -5.28
C ILE A 151 -13.11 -5.69 -6.49
N ASN A 152 -13.73 -5.76 -7.66
CA ASN A 152 -13.08 -6.23 -8.89
C ASN A 152 -12.20 -5.15 -9.54
N MET A 153 -12.48 -3.88 -9.27
CA MET A 153 -11.78 -2.74 -9.86
C MET A 153 -10.48 -2.38 -9.13
N ILE A 154 -10.45 -2.52 -7.81
CA ILE A 154 -9.32 -2.13 -6.96
C ILE A 154 -8.45 -3.36 -6.69
N PRO A 155 -7.12 -3.29 -6.92
CA PRO A 155 -6.25 -4.44 -6.67
C PRO A 155 -6.07 -4.71 -5.17
N PRO A 156 -5.62 -5.92 -4.80
CA PRO A 156 -5.25 -6.21 -3.42
C PRO A 156 -4.05 -5.39 -2.94
N LEU A 157 -4.06 -5.05 -1.66
CA LEU A 157 -3.00 -4.36 -0.94
C LEU A 157 -1.71 -5.17 -0.97
N LYS A 158 -0.62 -4.54 -1.39
CA LYS A 158 0.68 -5.20 -1.55
C LYS A 158 1.56 -4.96 -0.34
N PRO A 159 2.35 -5.96 0.09
CA PRO A 159 3.32 -5.73 1.14
C PRO A 159 4.46 -4.82 0.65
N ARG A 160 5.05 -4.07 1.58
CA ARG A 160 6.24 -3.28 1.34
C ARG A 160 7.46 -3.95 1.95
N SER A 161 8.47 -4.23 1.12
CA SER A 161 9.73 -4.82 1.57
C SER A 161 10.68 -3.75 2.13
N TYR A 162 11.27 -4.05 3.28
CA TYR A 162 12.32 -3.29 3.93
C TYR A 162 13.53 -4.20 4.18
N SER A 163 14.75 -3.73 3.92
CA SER A 163 15.95 -4.50 4.26
C SER A 163 16.05 -4.66 5.78
N ILE A 164 16.35 -5.88 6.24
CA ILE A 164 16.57 -6.13 7.65
C ILE A 164 17.91 -5.52 8.06
N ALA A 165 17.88 -4.69 9.10
CA ALA A 165 19.01 -3.92 9.61
C ALA A 165 19.68 -4.58 10.83
N SER A 166 19.24 -5.78 11.24
CA SER A 166 19.87 -6.58 12.31
C SER A 166 20.54 -7.84 11.76
N SER A 167 21.45 -8.41 12.54
CA SER A 167 22.02 -9.75 12.31
C SER A 167 21.41 -10.74 13.31
N PRO A 168 20.94 -11.92 12.88
CA PRO A 168 20.37 -12.92 13.80
C PRO A 168 21.43 -13.48 14.76
N ALA A 169 22.72 -13.35 14.45
CA ALA A 169 23.81 -13.73 15.35
C ALA A 169 23.91 -12.82 16.60
N MET A 170 23.44 -11.58 16.49
CA MET A 170 23.40 -10.60 17.60
C MET A 170 22.00 -10.44 18.18
N HIS A 171 20.96 -10.61 17.34
CA HIS A 171 19.56 -10.38 17.66
C HIS A 171 18.70 -11.55 17.17
N PRO A 172 18.79 -12.74 17.79
CA PRO A 172 18.08 -13.93 17.31
C PRO A 172 16.55 -13.77 17.38
N ASP A 173 16.06 -13.04 18.39
CA ASP A 173 14.63 -12.90 18.68
C ASP A 173 14.05 -11.55 18.21
N MET A 174 14.81 -10.78 17.42
CA MET A 174 14.40 -9.43 17.00
C MET A 174 14.87 -9.07 15.59
N ILE A 175 13.93 -8.53 14.80
CA ILE A 175 14.22 -7.91 13.50
C ILE A 175 14.25 -6.39 13.66
N GLN A 176 15.31 -5.75 13.18
CA GLN A 176 15.43 -4.29 13.14
C GLN A 176 15.21 -3.76 11.72
N LEU A 177 14.56 -2.61 11.60
CA LEU A 177 14.40 -1.88 10.34
C LEU A 177 14.84 -0.43 10.50
N CYS A 178 15.52 0.10 9.48
CA CYS A 178 15.78 1.53 9.34
C CYS A 178 14.94 2.07 8.18
N VAL A 179 13.94 2.90 8.50
CA VAL A 179 12.91 3.30 7.53
C VAL A 179 12.84 4.82 7.44
N VAL A 180 13.05 5.34 6.24
CA VAL A 180 12.76 6.74 5.90
C VAL A 180 11.25 6.88 5.73
N MET A 181 10.64 7.78 6.50
CA MET A 181 9.23 8.12 6.34
C MET A 181 9.05 8.84 5.00
N VAL A 182 8.08 8.38 4.23
CA VAL A 182 7.75 9.00 2.93
C VAL A 182 6.55 9.90 3.13
N ASP A 183 6.72 11.17 2.79
CA ASP A 183 5.65 12.14 2.65
C ASP A 183 5.97 13.14 1.53
N TRP A 184 4.94 13.78 1.00
CA TRP A 184 5.04 14.75 -0.10
C TRP A 184 3.81 15.64 -0.12
N THR A 185 3.94 16.83 -0.72
CA THR A 185 2.80 17.69 -1.04
C THR A 185 2.49 17.55 -2.52
N VAL A 186 1.23 17.27 -2.86
CA VAL A 186 0.78 17.22 -4.26
C VAL A 186 0.73 18.64 -4.80
N GLU A 187 1.54 18.93 -5.81
CA GLU A 187 1.72 20.29 -6.35
C GLU A 187 0.41 20.92 -6.85
N SER A 188 -0.46 20.13 -7.49
CA SER A 188 -1.72 20.62 -8.07
C SER A 188 -2.82 20.92 -7.04
N THR A 189 -2.81 20.27 -5.88
CA THR A 189 -3.86 20.42 -4.85
C THR A 189 -3.35 21.03 -3.56
N ASN A 190 -2.03 21.18 -3.41
CA ASN A 190 -1.34 21.53 -2.19
C ASN A 190 -1.69 20.60 -0.99
N GLU A 191 -2.10 19.37 -1.27
CA GLU A 191 -2.46 18.38 -0.25
C GLU A 191 -1.21 17.65 0.23
N TYR A 192 -0.98 17.65 1.55
CA TYR A 192 0.06 16.84 2.17
C TYR A 192 -0.35 15.37 2.25
N ARG A 193 0.50 14.48 1.75
CA ARG A 193 0.28 13.03 1.67
C ARG A 193 1.45 12.29 2.30
N ILE A 194 1.15 11.12 2.84
CA ILE A 194 2.10 10.21 3.47
C ILE A 194 2.02 8.89 2.70
N GLY A 195 3.17 8.25 2.48
CA GLY A 195 3.23 6.92 1.89
C GLY A 195 2.48 5.92 2.75
N GLU A 196 1.73 5.02 2.13
CA GLU A 196 0.83 4.10 2.84
C GLU A 196 1.54 3.26 3.89
N ALA A 197 2.61 2.55 3.51
CA ALA A 197 3.35 1.69 4.44
C ALA A 197 4.10 2.46 5.52
N THR A 198 4.73 3.60 5.18
CA THR A 198 5.42 4.44 6.15
C THR A 198 4.44 5.17 7.08
N GLY A 199 3.27 5.55 6.57
CA GLY A 199 2.18 6.13 7.36
C GLY A 199 1.59 5.13 8.34
N TYR A 200 1.41 3.88 7.92
CA TYR A 200 1.06 2.77 8.80
C TYR A 200 2.10 2.57 9.90
N LEU A 201 3.39 2.42 9.53
CA LEU A 201 4.48 2.25 10.50
C LEU A 201 4.60 3.43 11.47
N ARG A 202 4.42 4.67 10.99
CA ARG A 202 4.46 5.91 11.80
C ARG A 202 3.41 5.92 12.91
N GLN A 203 2.29 5.22 12.73
CA GLN A 203 1.17 5.16 13.69
C GLN A 203 1.29 4.00 14.68
N LEU A 204 2.24 3.08 14.49
CA LEU A 204 2.41 1.96 15.40
C LEU A 204 2.90 2.43 16.77
N ALA A 205 2.22 1.96 17.82
CA ALA A 205 2.69 2.06 19.19
C ALA A 205 3.54 0.84 19.56
N PRO A 206 4.47 0.95 20.52
CA PRO A 206 5.16 -0.21 21.09
C PRO A 206 4.15 -1.29 21.54
N GLY A 207 4.45 -2.55 21.21
CA GLY A 207 3.56 -3.69 21.48
C GLY A 207 2.51 -3.96 20.39
N ALA A 208 2.40 -3.12 19.36
CA ALA A 208 1.51 -3.41 18.24
C ALA A 208 2.01 -4.60 17.40
N ALA A 209 1.08 -5.49 17.03
CA ALA A 209 1.37 -6.61 16.13
C ALA A 209 1.44 -6.14 14.67
N VAL A 210 2.43 -6.64 13.94
CA VAL A 210 2.68 -6.31 12.53
C VAL A 210 2.61 -7.57 11.68
N MET A 211 1.74 -7.57 10.67
CA MET A 211 1.68 -8.65 9.70
C MET A 211 2.85 -8.51 8.73
N CYS A 212 3.72 -9.50 8.72
CA CYS A 212 4.93 -9.47 7.90
C CYS A 212 5.35 -10.88 7.44
N ALA A 213 6.26 -10.92 6.48
CA ALA A 213 6.92 -12.15 6.02
C ALA A 213 8.35 -11.85 5.62
N VAL A 214 9.27 -12.71 6.03
CA VAL A 214 10.65 -12.65 5.57
C VAL A 214 10.72 -13.05 4.09
N ARG A 215 11.57 -12.35 3.35
CA ARG A 215 11.88 -12.58 1.95
C ARG A 215 13.38 -12.76 1.82
N SER A 216 13.77 -13.98 1.48
CA SER A 216 15.17 -14.34 1.31
C SER A 216 15.82 -13.51 0.22
N SER A 217 17.05 -13.07 0.48
CA SER A 217 17.86 -12.31 -0.45
C SER A 217 19.01 -13.14 -1.02
N ALA A 218 19.53 -12.73 -2.18
CA ALA A 218 20.78 -13.25 -2.71
C ALA A 218 22.02 -12.61 -2.05
N ILE A 219 21.82 -11.55 -1.26
CA ILE A 219 22.89 -10.89 -0.50
C ILE A 219 23.22 -11.76 0.70
N VAL A 220 24.39 -12.40 0.65
CA VAL A 220 24.94 -13.21 1.74
C VAL A 220 26.34 -12.71 2.04
N LEU A 221 26.74 -12.80 3.31
CA LEU A 221 28.13 -12.55 3.69
C LEU A 221 29.02 -13.73 3.26
N PRO A 222 30.33 -13.49 3.02
CA PRO A 222 31.29 -14.58 2.83
C PRO A 222 31.26 -15.60 3.97
N GLU A 223 31.56 -16.87 3.66
CA GLU A 223 31.63 -17.93 4.68
C GLU A 223 32.81 -17.73 5.64
N ASP A 224 33.96 -17.27 5.12
CA ASP A 224 35.12 -16.93 5.95
C ASP A 224 35.01 -15.47 6.44
N PRO A 225 34.93 -15.23 7.76
CA PRO A 225 34.84 -13.87 8.30
C PRO A 225 36.10 -13.02 8.04
N ARG A 226 37.19 -13.61 7.54
CA ARG A 226 38.42 -12.89 7.16
C ARG A 226 38.37 -12.35 5.73
N ASP A 227 37.42 -12.82 4.91
CA ASP A 227 37.28 -12.33 3.54
C ASP A 227 36.83 -10.86 3.57
N PRO A 228 37.48 -9.97 2.81
CA PRO A 228 37.16 -8.55 2.82
C PRO A 228 35.77 -8.31 2.22
N VAL A 229 34.97 -7.48 2.90
CA VAL A 229 33.65 -7.04 2.41
C VAL A 229 33.67 -5.54 2.17
N ILE A 230 33.23 -5.11 0.99
CA ILE A 230 33.01 -3.70 0.67
C ILE A 230 31.50 -3.44 0.69
N MET A 231 31.05 -2.59 1.60
CA MET A 231 29.66 -2.18 1.72
C MET A 231 29.50 -0.74 1.23
N ALA A 232 28.54 -0.51 0.34
CA ALA A 232 28.20 0.81 -0.15
C ALA A 232 26.67 1.02 -0.03
N GLY A 233 26.25 1.90 0.86
CA GLY A 233 24.86 2.34 1.02
C GLY A 233 24.81 3.86 1.03
N MET A 234 23.89 4.45 0.27
CA MET A 234 23.69 5.90 0.13
C MET A 234 22.45 6.36 0.88
#